data_AF-X0WW54-F1
#
_entry.id   AF-X0WW54-F1
#
_cell.length_a   1.000
_cell.length_b   1.000
_cell.length_c   1.000
_cell.angle_alpha   90.00
_cell.angle_beta   90.00
_cell.angle_gamma   90.00
#
_symmetry.space_group_name_H-M   'P 1'
#
loop_
_entity.id
_entity.type
_entity.pdbx_description
1 polymer ?
#
loop_
_entity_poly.entity_id
_entity_poly.type
_entity_poly.pdbx_seq_one_letter_code
_entity_poly.pdbx_strand_id
1 'polypeptide(L)'
;MKDRDTEQRLRDQAKALLEQEKVDYIIGFEPGSLKFTTTPLITKDKDSIDHLVINPFIVNNLSVYLAELKGRIGIVAKGCDSRSIVSLIQDNQIKREDVVILGVPCSGIIDLSKVEGLVGKDRDEIDDIVWEDSKVAITVAGDRKEFPIAEVLFDNCLGCEFSIPQEYDILLGESSSLVADKTASRKKIETLEEMSQEQRWNFWEREFSRCIRCYACRNVCPACFCERCFVEESEPQ
;
A
#
# COMPACT_ATOMS: atom_id res chain seq x y z
N MET A 1 6.41 18.86 0.10
CA MET A 1 6.82 19.52 -1.17
C MET A 1 7.32 18.52 -2.21
N LYS A 2 8.04 17.45 -1.83
CA LYS A 2 8.46 16.35 -2.74
C LYS A 2 7.31 15.54 -3.35
N ASP A 3 6.23 15.34 -2.60
CA ASP A 3 5.12 14.49 -3.07
C ASP A 3 4.32 15.12 -4.22
N ARG A 4 4.19 16.45 -4.25
CA ARG A 4 3.47 17.17 -5.31
C ARG A 4 4.17 17.11 -6.67
N ASP A 5 5.49 17.08 -6.67
CA ASP A 5 6.28 16.91 -7.90
C ASP A 5 6.16 15.47 -8.43
N THR A 6 6.26 14.50 -7.53
CA THR A 6 6.07 13.06 -7.83
C THR A 6 4.66 12.79 -8.36
N GLU A 7 3.63 13.37 -7.73
CA GLU A 7 2.23 13.24 -8.14
C GLU A 7 1.97 13.83 -9.52
N GLN A 8 2.48 15.03 -9.80
CA GLN A 8 2.34 15.62 -11.14
C GLN A 8 3.04 14.75 -12.19
N ARG A 9 4.25 14.28 -11.89
CA ARG A 9 4.97 13.36 -12.77
C ARG A 9 4.23 12.05 -12.99
N LEU A 10 3.58 11.49 -11.96
CA LEU A 10 2.69 10.32 -12.12
C LEU A 10 1.60 10.62 -13.15
N ARG A 11 0.89 11.72 -12.99
CA ARG A 11 -0.21 12.10 -13.89
C ARG A 11 0.27 12.28 -15.31
N ASP A 12 1.39 12.96 -15.51
CA ASP A 12 1.97 13.19 -16.83
C ASP A 12 2.38 11.87 -17.51
N GLN A 13 3.05 10.97 -16.78
CA GLN A 13 3.45 9.66 -17.30
C GLN A 13 2.25 8.77 -17.59
N ALA A 14 1.26 8.73 -16.70
CA ALA A 14 0.04 7.96 -16.90
C ALA A 14 -0.77 8.44 -18.12
N LYS A 15 -0.92 9.76 -18.30
CA LYS A 15 -1.54 10.35 -19.49
C LYS A 15 -0.78 9.96 -20.76
N ALA A 16 0.55 10.09 -20.74
CA ALA A 16 1.40 9.75 -21.88
C ALA A 16 1.30 8.26 -22.26
N LEU A 17 1.22 7.35 -21.28
CA LEU A 17 1.08 5.91 -21.52
C LEU A 17 -0.25 5.57 -22.20
N LEU A 18 -1.36 6.20 -21.80
CA LEU A 18 -2.67 6.05 -22.43
C LEU A 18 -2.70 6.68 -23.83
N GLU A 19 -2.12 7.88 -24.00
CA GLU A 19 -2.03 8.58 -25.29
C GLU A 19 -1.23 7.83 -26.34
N GLN A 20 -0.14 7.19 -25.91
CA GLN A 20 0.72 6.39 -26.78
C GLN A 20 0.20 4.97 -26.98
N GLU A 21 -0.98 4.64 -26.45
CA GLU A 21 -1.57 3.30 -26.48
C GLU A 21 -0.59 2.21 -26.01
N LYS A 22 0.28 2.53 -25.05
CA LYS A 22 1.22 1.58 -24.44
C LYS A 22 0.53 0.71 -23.40
N VAL A 23 -0.49 1.26 -22.76
CA VAL A 23 -1.35 0.58 -21.79
C VAL A 23 -2.79 0.87 -22.13
N ASP A 24 -3.66 -0.09 -21.82
CA ASP A 24 -5.11 -0.01 -22.01
C ASP A 24 -5.79 0.53 -20.73
N TYR A 25 -5.17 0.32 -19.56
CA TYR A 25 -5.64 0.79 -18.25
C TYR A 25 -4.50 1.36 -17.41
N ILE A 26 -4.83 2.30 -16.54
CA ILE A 26 -4.01 2.75 -15.41
C ILE A 26 -4.67 2.29 -14.11
N ILE A 27 -3.88 1.67 -13.23
CA ILE A 27 -4.24 1.33 -11.86
C ILE A 27 -3.40 2.19 -10.92
N GLY A 28 -4.06 2.99 -10.10
CA GLY A 28 -3.39 3.83 -9.11
C GLY A 28 -4.28 4.14 -7.91
N PHE A 29 -3.92 5.17 -7.15
CA PHE A 29 -4.63 5.57 -5.95
C PHE A 29 -5.35 6.89 -6.20
N GLU A 30 -6.58 7.03 -5.73
CA GLU A 30 -7.30 8.31 -5.63
C GLU A 30 -7.74 8.56 -4.17
N PRO A 31 -8.11 9.80 -3.80
CA PRO A 31 -8.64 10.08 -2.46
C PRO A 31 -9.85 9.21 -2.13
N GLY A 32 -9.85 8.60 -0.95
CA GLY A 32 -10.98 7.85 -0.44
C GLY A 32 -12.09 8.74 0.10
N SER A 33 -13.24 8.15 0.45
CA SER A 33 -14.39 8.86 1.01
C SER A 33 -14.19 9.31 2.47
N LEU A 34 -13.22 8.72 3.17
CA LEU A 34 -12.86 9.06 4.56
C LEU A 34 -11.54 9.84 4.60
N LYS A 35 -11.38 10.69 5.62
CA LYS A 35 -10.13 11.43 5.83
C LYS A 35 -8.93 10.47 5.90
N PHE A 36 -7.83 10.89 5.26
CA PHE A 36 -6.55 10.17 5.26
C PHE A 36 -6.65 8.73 4.73
N THR A 37 -7.58 8.48 3.79
CA THR A 37 -7.71 7.20 3.09
C THR A 37 -7.55 7.38 1.59
N THR A 38 -7.15 6.29 0.92
CA THR A 38 -7.10 6.23 -0.55
C THR A 38 -7.84 4.99 -1.03
N THR A 39 -8.45 5.09 -2.20
CA THR A 39 -9.13 3.97 -2.88
C THR A 39 -8.45 3.67 -4.22
N PRO A 40 -8.54 2.43 -4.74
CA PRO A 40 -8.05 2.12 -6.08
C PRO A 40 -8.81 2.92 -7.16
N LEU A 41 -8.06 3.52 -8.08
CA LEU A 41 -8.57 4.04 -9.34
C LEU A 41 -8.10 3.12 -10.47
N ILE A 42 -9.05 2.52 -11.19
CA ILE A 42 -8.78 1.71 -12.39
C ILE A 42 -9.49 2.40 -13.55
N THR A 43 -8.72 2.98 -14.46
CA THR A 43 -9.27 3.83 -15.53
C THR A 43 -8.56 3.65 -16.86
N LYS A 44 -9.33 3.82 -17.95
CA LYS A 44 -8.83 4.02 -19.32
C LYS A 44 -9.08 5.47 -19.81
N ASP A 45 -9.78 6.24 -19.00
CA ASP A 45 -10.14 7.62 -19.25
C ASP A 45 -9.02 8.56 -18.80
N LYS A 46 -8.64 9.49 -19.68
CA LYS A 46 -7.53 10.43 -19.46
C LYS A 46 -7.91 11.53 -18.47
N ASP A 47 -9.18 11.89 -18.39
CA ASP A 47 -9.65 12.95 -17.48
C ASP A 47 -9.60 12.45 -16.03
N SER A 48 -9.92 11.18 -15.81
CA SER A 48 -9.79 10.51 -14.50
C SER A 48 -8.36 10.48 -13.96
N ILE A 49 -7.33 10.64 -14.79
CA ILE A 49 -5.92 10.63 -14.35
C ILE A 49 -5.63 11.77 -13.39
N ASP A 50 -6.35 12.90 -13.48
CA ASP A 50 -6.16 14.03 -12.57
C ASP A 50 -6.56 13.73 -11.12
N HIS A 51 -7.26 12.61 -10.88
CA HIS A 51 -7.59 12.14 -9.53
C HIS A 51 -6.47 11.30 -8.90
N LEU A 52 -5.46 10.87 -9.67
CA LEU A 52 -4.36 10.08 -9.12
C LEU A 52 -3.61 10.87 -8.05
N VAL A 53 -3.32 10.23 -6.93
CA VAL A 53 -2.57 10.80 -5.82
C VAL A 53 -1.43 9.90 -5.38
N ILE A 54 -0.38 10.54 -4.86
CA ILE A 54 0.68 9.87 -4.09
C ILE A 54 0.78 10.59 -2.76
N ASN A 55 0.51 9.86 -1.68
CA ASN A 55 0.59 10.39 -0.32
C ASN A 55 0.95 9.27 0.66
N PRO A 56 1.25 9.58 1.94
CA PRO A 56 1.61 8.57 2.94
C PRO A 56 0.50 7.58 3.35
N PHE A 57 -0.68 7.62 2.71
CA PHE A 57 -1.86 6.81 3.04
C PHE A 57 -2.21 5.77 1.97
N ILE A 58 -1.36 5.57 0.95
CA ILE A 58 -1.53 4.57 -0.12
C ILE A 58 -1.28 3.12 0.37
N VAL A 59 -2.03 2.69 1.38
CA VAL A 59 -1.87 1.42 2.11
C VAL A 59 -2.16 0.18 1.28
N ASN A 60 -3.05 0.28 0.29
CA ASN A 60 -3.53 -0.88 -0.46
C ASN A 60 -2.46 -1.41 -1.42
N ASN A 61 -2.41 -2.73 -1.58
CA ASN A 61 -1.64 -3.36 -2.64
C ASN A 61 -2.52 -3.55 -3.87
N LEU A 62 -2.31 -2.70 -4.88
CA LEU A 62 -3.15 -2.68 -6.08
C LEU A 62 -2.85 -3.83 -7.04
N SER A 63 -1.80 -4.64 -6.80
CA SER A 63 -1.45 -5.75 -7.67
C SER A 63 -2.52 -6.85 -7.71
N VAL A 64 -3.44 -6.88 -6.73
CA VAL A 64 -4.57 -7.81 -6.68
C VAL A 64 -5.46 -7.72 -7.93
N TYR A 65 -5.56 -6.53 -8.54
CA TYR A 65 -6.39 -6.30 -9.73
C TYR A 65 -5.73 -6.75 -11.04
N LEU A 66 -4.42 -7.04 -11.05
CA LEU A 66 -3.70 -7.36 -12.28
C LEU A 66 -4.17 -8.67 -12.92
N ALA A 67 -4.52 -9.66 -12.12
CA ALA A 67 -5.00 -10.96 -12.61
C ALA A 67 -6.45 -10.90 -13.14
N GLU A 68 -7.23 -9.90 -12.72
CA GLU A 68 -8.65 -9.77 -13.10
C GLU A 68 -8.85 -9.01 -14.41
N LEU A 69 -7.85 -8.23 -14.84
CA LEU A 69 -7.93 -7.35 -16.00
C LEU A 69 -7.26 -7.96 -17.22
N LYS A 70 -7.85 -7.71 -18.40
CA LYS A 70 -7.30 -8.12 -19.70
C LYS A 70 -6.73 -6.91 -20.42
N GLY A 71 -5.53 -7.07 -20.98
CA GLY A 71 -4.83 -6.03 -21.74
C GLY A 71 -3.55 -5.59 -21.05
N ARG A 72 -2.94 -4.52 -21.58
CA ARG A 72 -1.71 -3.93 -21.05
C ARG A 72 -2.06 -2.94 -19.94
N ILE A 73 -1.37 -3.01 -18.82
CA ILE A 73 -1.75 -2.29 -17.61
C ILE A 73 -0.58 -1.45 -17.12
N GLY A 74 -0.80 -0.15 -16.95
CA GLY A 74 0.07 0.71 -16.16
C GLY A 74 -0.32 0.64 -14.68
N ILE A 75 0.60 0.33 -13.77
CA ILE A 75 0.29 0.21 -12.34
C ILE A 75 1.25 1.06 -11.50
N VAL A 76 0.68 1.83 -10.57
CA VAL A 76 1.43 2.55 -9.54
C VAL A 76 1.83 1.57 -8.43
N ALA A 77 3.14 1.43 -8.20
CA ALA A 77 3.66 0.44 -7.25
C ALA A 77 4.73 1.02 -6.32
N LYS A 78 4.58 0.75 -5.03
CA LYS A 78 5.64 0.89 -4.02
C LYS A 78 6.56 -0.31 -4.05
N GLY A 79 7.69 -0.24 -3.33
CA GLY A 79 8.62 -1.38 -3.25
C GLY A 79 8.04 -2.65 -2.62
N CYS A 80 7.07 -2.52 -1.70
CA CYS A 80 6.33 -3.68 -1.19
C CYS A 80 5.38 -4.28 -2.24
N ASP A 81 4.77 -3.45 -3.09
CA ASP A 81 3.81 -3.88 -4.10
C ASP A 81 4.52 -4.56 -5.28
N SER A 82 5.69 -4.04 -5.68
CA SER A 82 6.47 -4.59 -6.80
C SER A 82 6.85 -6.06 -6.56
N ARG A 83 7.06 -6.46 -5.30
CA ARG A 83 7.32 -7.87 -4.95
C ARG A 83 6.11 -8.77 -5.24
N SER A 84 4.89 -8.28 -5.01
CA SER A 84 3.67 -9.01 -5.35
C SER A 84 3.49 -9.12 -6.86
N ILE A 85 3.82 -8.06 -7.62
CA ILE A 85 3.82 -8.09 -9.08
C ILE A 85 4.81 -9.15 -9.60
N VAL A 86 6.03 -9.20 -9.04
CA VAL A 86 7.03 -10.23 -9.39
C VAL A 86 6.51 -11.63 -9.09
N SER A 87 5.85 -11.85 -7.94
CA SER A 87 5.23 -13.15 -7.62
C SER A 87 4.18 -13.55 -8.66
N LEU A 88 3.28 -12.63 -9.03
CA LEU A 88 2.25 -12.88 -10.05
C LEU A 88 2.85 -13.26 -11.41
N ILE A 89 3.98 -12.66 -11.78
CA ILE A 89 4.72 -13.00 -13.00
C ILE A 89 5.31 -14.41 -12.89
N GLN A 90 5.97 -14.72 -11.77
CA GLN A 90 6.59 -16.04 -11.53
C GLN A 90 5.55 -17.17 -11.50
N ASP A 91 4.38 -16.89 -10.94
CA ASP A 91 3.24 -17.81 -10.87
C ASP A 91 2.44 -17.87 -12.19
N ASN A 92 2.92 -17.21 -13.25
CA ASN A 92 2.30 -17.13 -14.59
C ASN A 92 0.86 -16.59 -14.60
N GLN A 93 0.49 -15.77 -13.61
CA GLN A 93 -0.84 -15.15 -13.56
C GLN A 93 -0.91 -13.92 -14.46
N ILE A 94 0.22 -13.25 -14.66
CA ILE A 94 0.35 -12.11 -15.56
C ILE A 94 1.63 -12.23 -16.36
N LYS A 95 1.67 -11.62 -17.55
CA LYS A 95 2.89 -11.52 -18.36
C LYS A 95 3.60 -10.22 -18.05
N ARG A 96 4.93 -10.26 -17.93
CA ARG A 96 5.72 -9.06 -17.63
C ARG A 96 5.60 -8.01 -18.74
N GLU A 97 5.53 -8.41 -19.99
CA GLU A 97 5.37 -7.50 -21.14
C GLU A 97 4.04 -6.75 -21.18
N ASP A 98 3.01 -7.27 -20.49
CA ASP A 98 1.68 -6.66 -20.42
C ASP A 98 1.56 -5.66 -19.26
N VAL A 99 2.64 -5.39 -18.52
CA VAL A 99 2.60 -4.49 -17.36
C VAL A 99 3.65 -3.40 -17.48
N VAL A 100 3.26 -2.15 -17.24
CA VAL A 100 4.15 -1.01 -17.09
C VAL A 100 4.09 -0.54 -15.64
N ILE A 101 5.19 -0.65 -14.91
CA ILE A 101 5.25 -0.35 -13.48
C ILE A 101 5.74 1.09 -13.28
N LEU A 102 4.84 1.94 -12.79
CA LEU A 102 5.08 3.31 -12.35
C LEU A 102 5.54 3.28 -10.89
N GLY A 103 6.85 3.23 -10.69
CA GLY A 103 7.49 3.03 -9.40
C GLY A 103 7.47 4.28 -8.51
N VAL A 104 6.98 4.14 -7.29
CA VAL A 104 6.96 5.19 -6.26
C VAL A 104 8.07 4.93 -5.24
N PRO A 105 9.09 5.81 -5.15
CA PRO A 105 9.99 5.81 -4.00
C PRO A 105 9.20 6.11 -2.72
N CYS A 106 9.30 5.23 -1.72
CA CYS A 106 8.49 5.27 -0.51
C CYS A 106 9.37 5.49 0.73
N SER A 107 9.01 6.49 1.55
CA SER A 107 9.65 6.80 2.84
C SER A 107 8.98 6.09 4.03
N GLY A 108 7.94 5.29 3.77
CA GLY A 108 7.08 4.68 4.77
C GLY A 108 5.62 5.13 4.61
N ILE A 109 4.73 4.36 5.23
CA ILE A 109 3.28 4.60 5.22
C ILE A 109 2.82 4.89 6.64
N ILE A 110 1.97 5.90 6.82
CA ILE A 110 1.45 6.30 8.13
C ILE A 110 0.40 5.28 8.59
N ASP A 111 0.56 4.80 9.83
CA ASP A 111 -0.43 3.99 10.53
C ASP A 111 -1.40 4.92 11.28
N LEU A 112 -2.60 5.08 10.75
CA LEU A 112 -3.64 5.92 11.36
C LEU A 112 -3.97 5.49 12.79
N SER A 113 -3.87 4.20 13.12
CA SER A 113 -4.16 3.71 14.47
C SER A 113 -3.15 4.26 15.49
N LYS A 114 -1.88 4.42 15.09
CA LYS A 114 -0.86 5.06 15.93
C LYS A 114 -1.11 6.55 16.07
N VAL A 115 -1.48 7.21 14.97
CA VAL A 115 -1.85 8.63 14.98
C VAL A 115 -3.01 8.87 15.94
N GLU A 116 -4.12 8.14 15.78
CA GLU A 116 -5.31 8.19 16.65
C GLU A 116 -4.92 7.96 18.13
N GLY A 117 -4.03 7.00 18.40
CA GLY A 117 -3.50 6.73 19.74
C GLY A 117 -2.64 7.86 20.34
N LEU A 118 -1.82 8.53 19.53
CA LEU A 118 -0.95 9.63 19.97
C LEU A 118 -1.74 10.90 20.29
N VAL A 119 -2.79 11.20 19.52
CA VAL A 119 -3.63 12.38 19.74
C VAL A 119 -4.85 12.11 20.63
N GLY A 120 -5.20 10.84 20.86
CA GLY A 120 -6.36 10.43 21.65
C GLY A 120 -7.69 10.81 20.99
N LYS A 121 -7.73 10.78 19.66
CA LYS A 121 -8.82 11.30 18.83
C LYS A 121 -9.04 10.42 17.63
N ASP A 122 -10.31 10.26 17.23
CA ASP A 122 -10.66 9.50 16.03
C ASP A 122 -10.27 10.30 14.78
N ARG A 123 -9.95 9.62 13.67
CA ARG A 123 -9.54 10.27 12.42
C ARG A 123 -10.44 11.40 11.94
N ASP A 124 -11.74 11.33 12.20
CA ASP A 124 -12.70 12.33 11.74
C ASP A 124 -12.52 13.68 12.45
N GLU A 125 -12.00 13.64 13.69
CA GLU A 125 -11.64 14.80 14.50
C GLU A 125 -10.27 15.39 14.14
N ILE A 126 -9.45 14.68 13.34
CA ILE A 126 -8.14 15.16 12.91
C ILE A 126 -8.32 16.10 11.71
N ASP A 127 -7.78 17.31 11.80
CA ASP A 127 -7.91 18.33 10.76
C ASP A 127 -6.93 18.08 9.62
N ASP A 128 -5.67 17.79 9.95
CA ASP A 128 -4.61 17.61 8.96
C ASP A 128 -3.46 16.74 9.49
N ILE A 129 -2.77 16.06 8.57
CA ILE A 129 -1.57 15.27 8.82
C ILE A 129 -0.56 15.61 7.72
N VAL A 130 0.49 16.33 8.08
CA VAL A 130 1.48 16.86 7.14
C VAL A 130 2.84 16.24 7.40
N TRP A 131 3.45 15.69 6.36
CA TRP A 131 4.81 15.18 6.42
C TRP A 131 5.83 16.32 6.26
N GLU A 132 6.74 16.45 7.23
CA GLU A 132 7.76 17.49 7.29
C GLU A 132 9.14 16.87 7.55
N ASP A 133 9.83 16.50 6.48
CA ASP A 133 11.16 15.90 6.46
C ASP A 133 11.33 14.69 7.40
N SER A 134 11.71 14.92 8.67
CA SER A 134 11.96 13.90 9.70
C SER A 134 10.81 13.76 10.72
N LYS A 135 9.75 14.55 10.57
CA LYS A 135 8.59 14.60 11.46
C LYS A 135 7.28 14.56 10.71
N VAL A 136 6.20 14.29 11.43
CA VAL A 136 4.82 14.44 10.98
C VAL A 136 4.11 15.41 11.91
N ALA A 137 3.55 16.46 11.34
CA ALA A 137 2.72 17.42 12.05
C ALA A 137 1.25 16.98 11.96
N ILE A 138 0.62 16.81 13.12
CA ILE A 138 -0.79 16.45 13.24
C ILE A 138 -1.54 17.63 13.84
N THR A 139 -2.62 18.05 13.20
CA THR A 139 -3.44 19.18 13.64
C THR A 139 -4.80 18.68 14.09
N VAL A 140 -5.22 19.06 15.30
CA VAL A 140 -6.53 18.72 15.87
C VAL A 140 -7.14 19.93 16.55
N ALA A 141 -8.35 20.32 16.14
CA ALA A 141 -9.03 21.52 16.61
C ALA A 141 -8.14 22.78 16.53
N GLY A 142 -7.32 22.86 15.48
CA GLY A 142 -6.34 23.93 15.27
C GLY A 142 -5.06 23.87 16.13
N ASP A 143 -4.94 22.91 17.06
CA ASP A 143 -3.70 22.66 17.81
C ASP A 143 -2.78 21.73 17.00
N ARG A 144 -1.57 22.22 16.68
CA ARG A 144 -0.60 21.53 15.83
C ARG A 144 0.52 20.94 16.68
N LYS A 145 0.69 19.61 16.62
CA LYS A 145 1.75 18.87 17.32
C LYS A 145 2.62 18.10 16.34
N GLU A 146 3.91 18.03 16.63
CA GLU A 146 4.88 17.32 15.78
C GLU A 146 5.35 16.04 16.46
N PHE A 147 5.41 14.96 15.69
CA PHE A 147 5.87 13.65 16.14
C PHE A 147 7.00 13.16 15.23
N PRO A 148 8.01 12.44 15.75
CA PRO A 148 8.98 11.74 14.93
C PRO A 148 8.29 10.77 13.96
N ILE A 149 8.76 10.67 12.71
CA ILE A 149 8.17 9.75 11.71
C ILE A 149 8.10 8.31 12.24
N ALA A 150 9.14 7.86 12.94
CA ALA A 150 9.20 6.50 13.48
C ALA A 150 8.02 6.15 14.41
N GLU A 151 7.40 7.14 15.06
CA GLU A 151 6.27 6.93 15.96
C GLU A 151 4.93 6.78 15.24
N VAL A 152 4.84 7.24 13.98
CA VAL A 152 3.57 7.26 13.23
C VAL A 152 3.53 6.26 12.07
N LEU A 153 4.66 5.72 11.63
CA LEU A 153 4.70 4.73 10.55
C LEU A 153 4.22 3.34 10.99
N PHE A 154 3.76 2.53 10.05
CA PHE A 154 3.61 1.09 10.29
C PHE A 154 4.95 0.45 10.71
N ASP A 155 4.89 -0.51 11.65
CA ASP A 155 6.10 -1.15 12.20
C ASP A 155 6.95 -1.85 11.13
N ASN A 156 6.32 -2.45 10.11
CA ASN A 156 7.03 -3.10 9.01
C ASN A 156 7.78 -2.09 8.11
N CYS A 157 7.31 -0.84 8.02
CA CYS A 157 8.03 0.22 7.30
C CYS A 157 9.35 0.58 7.98
N LEU A 158 9.42 0.51 9.31
CA LEU A 158 10.63 0.81 10.09
C LEU A 158 11.79 -0.16 9.82
N GLY A 159 11.48 -1.37 9.34
CA GLY A 159 12.46 -2.39 8.96
C GLY A 159 12.67 -2.52 7.46
N CYS A 160 12.06 -1.64 6.65
CA CYS A 160 12.15 -1.72 5.20
C CYS A 160 13.58 -1.43 4.72
N GLU A 161 14.08 -2.25 3.80
CA GLU A 161 15.39 -2.09 3.17
C GLU A 161 15.28 -1.62 1.70
N PHE A 162 14.05 -1.48 1.20
CA PHE A 162 13.74 -1.21 -0.21
C PHE A 162 12.84 0.02 -0.35
N SER A 163 13.43 1.23 -0.26
CA SER A 163 12.69 2.48 -0.52
C SER A 163 12.28 2.65 -1.97
N ILE A 164 13.01 2.01 -2.88
CA ILE A 164 12.72 2.01 -4.32
C ILE A 164 12.20 0.63 -4.70
N PRO A 165 11.14 0.53 -5.51
CA PRO A 165 10.77 -0.72 -6.16
C PRO A 165 11.98 -1.37 -6.84
N GLN A 166 12.16 -2.68 -6.64
CA GLN A 166 13.22 -3.40 -7.35
C GLN A 166 12.87 -3.53 -8.84
N GLU A 167 11.59 -3.78 -9.12
CA GLU A 167 11.06 -3.90 -10.47
C GLU A 167 10.17 -2.69 -10.75
N TYR A 168 10.59 -1.89 -11.73
CA TYR A 168 9.82 -0.76 -12.26
C TYR A 168 10.23 -0.47 -13.71
N ASP A 169 9.37 0.25 -14.44
CA ASP A 169 9.68 0.77 -15.78
C ASP A 169 9.95 2.28 -15.74
N ILE A 170 9.20 3.01 -14.90
CA ILE A 170 9.30 4.47 -14.77
C ILE A 170 9.37 4.80 -13.28
N LEU A 171 10.48 5.40 -12.83
CA LEU A 171 10.60 5.90 -11.45
C LEU A 171 10.05 7.32 -11.36
N LEU A 172 9.10 7.56 -10.46
CA LEU A 172 8.35 8.81 -10.37
C LEU A 172 8.99 9.90 -9.52
N GLY A 173 10.05 9.59 -8.77
CA GLY A 173 10.70 10.56 -7.90
C GLY A 173 12.10 10.13 -7.48
N GLU A 174 12.74 10.94 -6.65
CA GLU A 174 14.02 10.59 -6.04
C GLU A 174 13.83 9.71 -4.81
N SER A 175 14.81 8.85 -4.55
CA SER A 175 14.82 8.05 -3.33
C SER A 175 14.96 8.93 -2.09
N SER A 176 14.12 8.67 -1.10
CA SER A 176 14.27 9.26 0.24
C SER A 176 15.12 8.36 1.13
N SER A 177 15.77 8.95 2.12
CA SER A 177 16.34 8.21 3.25
C SER A 177 15.26 7.42 3.98
N LEU A 178 15.51 6.14 4.21
CA LEU A 178 14.65 5.28 5.00
C LEU A 178 14.77 5.63 6.49
N VAL A 179 13.62 5.67 7.18
CA VAL A 179 13.61 5.64 8.64
C VAL A 179 13.81 4.20 9.06
N ALA A 180 15.01 3.89 9.58
CA ALA A 180 15.38 2.55 9.97
C ALA A 180 15.35 2.41 11.49
N ASP A 181 14.40 1.62 11.99
CA ASP A 181 14.37 1.08 13.35
C ASP A 181 14.02 -0.40 13.27
N LYS A 182 15.05 -1.21 12.99
CA LYS A 182 14.91 -2.66 12.84
C LYS A 182 14.43 -3.32 14.14
N THR A 183 14.82 -2.77 15.29
CA THR A 183 14.40 -3.28 16.60
C THR A 183 12.90 -3.07 16.80
N ALA A 184 12.39 -1.86 16.55
CA ALA A 184 10.95 -1.61 16.62
C ALA A 184 10.18 -2.46 15.61
N SER A 185 10.70 -2.61 14.39
CA SER A 185 10.07 -3.41 13.34
C SER A 185 9.93 -4.89 13.71
N ARG A 186 10.96 -5.47 14.33
CA ARG A 186 10.97 -6.90 14.71
C ARG A 186 10.33 -7.21 16.05
N LYS A 187 10.11 -6.22 16.92
CA LYS A 187 9.63 -6.42 18.30
C LYS A 187 8.40 -7.34 18.40
N LYS A 188 7.41 -7.17 17.53
CA LYS A 188 6.19 -8.02 17.51
C LYS A 188 6.50 -9.47 17.12
N ILE A 189 7.42 -9.68 16.18
CA ILE A 189 7.86 -11.01 15.75
C ILE A 189 8.65 -11.68 16.88
N GLU A 190 9.59 -10.96 17.50
CA GLU A 190 10.40 -11.45 18.63
C GLU A 190 9.51 -11.88 19.79
N THR A 191 8.49 -11.08 20.11
CA THR A 191 7.49 -11.42 21.14
C THR A 191 6.79 -12.75 20.82
N LEU A 192 6.48 -13.02 19.55
CA LEU A 192 5.86 -14.30 19.14
C LEU A 192 6.87 -15.46 19.14
N GLU A 193 8.12 -15.21 18.75
CA GLU A 193 9.22 -16.19 18.73
C GLU A 193 9.54 -16.68 20.15
N GLU A 194 9.46 -15.82 21.15
CA GLU A 194 9.68 -16.11 22.58
C GLU A 194 8.53 -16.89 23.25
N MET A 195 7.31 -16.84 22.69
CA MET A 195 6.18 -17.59 23.23
C MET A 195 6.40 -19.11 23.13
N SER A 196 5.98 -19.84 24.17
CA SER A 196 5.85 -21.30 24.11
C SER A 196 4.83 -21.71 23.03
N GLN A 197 4.87 -22.99 22.63
CA GLN A 197 3.93 -23.51 21.63
C GLN A 197 2.46 -23.30 22.05
N GLU A 198 2.14 -23.54 23.33
CA GLU A 198 0.80 -23.35 23.89
C GLU A 198 0.39 -21.87 23.91
N GLN A 199 1.30 -20.98 24.33
CA GLN A 199 1.04 -19.53 24.34
C GLN A 199 0.79 -19.01 22.92
N ARG A 200 1.61 -19.44 21.96
CA ARG A 200 1.48 -19.06 20.55
C ARG A 200 0.19 -19.62 19.94
N TRP A 201 -0.22 -20.84 20.32
CA TRP A 201 -1.51 -21.41 19.90
C TRP A 201 -2.69 -20.55 20.40
N ASN A 202 -2.73 -20.27 21.70
CA ASN A 202 -3.79 -19.45 22.31
C ASN A 202 -3.83 -18.03 21.73
N PHE A 203 -2.67 -17.46 21.38
CA PHE A 203 -2.58 -16.18 20.69
C PHE A 203 -3.33 -16.23 19.35
N TRP A 204 -2.99 -17.18 18.47
CA TRP A 204 -3.62 -17.29 17.15
C TRP A 204 -5.09 -17.69 17.22
N GLU A 205 -5.47 -18.57 18.14
CA GLU A 205 -6.88 -18.92 18.37
C GLU A 205 -7.71 -17.67 18.70
N ARG A 206 -7.18 -16.78 19.55
CA ARG A 206 -7.84 -15.51 19.86
C ARG A 206 -7.91 -14.58 18.66
N GLU A 207 -6.84 -14.43 17.88
CA GLU A 207 -6.86 -13.60 16.67
C GLU A 207 -7.91 -14.09 15.66
N PHE A 208 -8.03 -15.41 15.47
CA PHE A 208 -9.00 -16.01 14.55
C PHE A 208 -10.41 -16.15 15.12
N SER A 209 -10.61 -16.03 16.43
CA SER A 209 -11.94 -16.15 17.08
C SER A 209 -12.97 -15.13 16.57
N ARG A 210 -12.51 -14.02 15.99
CA ARG A 210 -13.35 -12.96 15.43
C ARG A 210 -13.73 -13.20 13.95
N CYS A 211 -13.24 -14.27 13.34
CA CYS A 211 -13.48 -14.55 11.93
C CYS A 211 -14.94 -14.93 11.67
N ILE A 212 -15.62 -14.10 10.86
CA ILE A 212 -16.99 -14.34 10.40
C ILE A 212 -17.06 -14.96 9.00
N ARG A 213 -15.93 -15.45 8.48
CA ARG A 213 -15.79 -15.97 7.10
C ARG A 213 -16.28 -14.98 6.03
N CYS A 214 -15.95 -13.70 6.19
CA CYS A 214 -16.25 -12.69 5.17
C CYS A 214 -15.30 -12.75 3.96
N TYR A 215 -14.25 -13.59 4.01
CA TYR A 215 -13.25 -13.78 2.96
C TYR A 215 -12.43 -12.54 2.56
N ALA A 216 -12.52 -11.44 3.30
CA ALA A 216 -11.75 -10.22 3.02
C ALA A 216 -10.23 -10.45 3.02
N CYS A 217 -9.71 -11.28 3.94
CA CYS A 217 -8.30 -11.65 3.99
C CYS A 217 -7.82 -12.42 2.74
N ARG A 218 -8.71 -13.21 2.11
CA ARG A 218 -8.43 -13.85 0.83
C ARG A 218 -8.48 -12.82 -0.30
N ASN A 219 -9.55 -12.03 -0.37
CA ASN A 219 -9.81 -11.13 -1.48
C ASN A 219 -8.78 -9.99 -1.59
N VAL A 220 -8.12 -9.61 -0.49
CA VAL A 220 -7.05 -8.61 -0.51
C VAL A 220 -5.67 -9.19 -0.88
N CYS A 221 -5.51 -10.52 -0.86
CA CYS A 221 -4.23 -11.16 -1.09
C CYS A 221 -3.94 -11.26 -2.59
N PRO A 222 -2.86 -10.65 -3.10
CA PRO A 222 -2.52 -10.75 -4.52
C PRO A 222 -2.17 -12.18 -4.97
N ALA A 223 -1.80 -13.06 -4.04
CA ALA A 223 -1.51 -14.46 -4.34
C ALA A 223 -2.77 -15.37 -4.35
N CYS A 224 -3.95 -14.81 -4.08
CA CYS A 224 -5.21 -15.56 -4.08
C CYS A 224 -5.96 -15.37 -5.41
N PHE A 225 -5.51 -16.05 -6.46
CA PHE A 225 -6.01 -15.92 -7.84
C PHE A 225 -6.75 -17.16 -8.37
N CYS A 226 -7.05 -18.15 -7.52
CA CYS A 226 -7.79 -19.34 -7.95
C CYS A 226 -9.19 -18.97 -8.45
N GLU A 227 -9.54 -19.34 -9.69
CA GLU A 227 -10.89 -19.18 -10.23
C GLU A 227 -11.95 -19.93 -9.40
N ARG A 228 -11.56 -21.08 -8.84
CA ARG A 228 -12.39 -21.89 -7.93
C ARG A 228 -11.62 -22.15 -6.64
N CYS A 229 -12.16 -21.71 -5.52
CA CYS A 229 -11.47 -21.75 -4.24
C CYS A 229 -11.97 -22.89 -3.35
N PHE A 230 -11.05 -23.71 -2.84
CA PHE A 230 -11.38 -24.78 -1.86
C PHE A 230 -11.97 -24.25 -0.54
N VAL A 231 -11.80 -22.96 -0.25
CA VAL A 231 -12.36 -22.29 0.94
C VAL A 231 -13.82 -21.85 0.71
N GLU A 232 -14.25 -21.76 -0.55
CA GLU A 232 -15.63 -21.47 -0.95
C GLU A 232 -16.41 -22.74 -1.28
N GLU A 233 -15.73 -23.74 -1.84
CA GLU A 233 -16.34 -25.00 -2.25
C GLU A 233 -15.68 -26.20 -1.56
N SER A 234 -16.48 -26.96 -0.82
CA SER A 234 -16.03 -28.19 -0.16
C SER A 234 -15.82 -29.37 -1.12
N GLU A 235 -16.30 -29.29 -2.37
CA GLU A 235 -16.15 -30.30 -3.41
C GLU A 235 -15.80 -29.67 -4.78
N PRO A 236 -14.52 -29.33 -5.04
CA PRO A 236 -14.10 -28.88 -6.36
C PRO A 236 -14.16 -30.06 -7.36
N GLN A 237 -14.99 -29.92 -8.41
CA GLN A 237 -15.04 -30.84 -9.56
C GLN A 237 -13.91 -30.59 -10.55
#